data_AF-A0A525WEV1-F1
#
_entry.id   AF-A0A525WEV1-F1
#
_cell.length_a   1.000
_cell.length_b   1.000
_cell.length_c   1.000
_cell.angle_alpha   90.00
_cell.angle_beta   90.00
_cell.angle_gamma   90.00
#
_symmetry.space_group_name_H-M   'P 1'
#
loop_
_entity.id
_entity.type
_entity.pdbx_description
1 polymer ?
#
loop_
_entity_poly.entity_id
_entity_poly.type
_entity_poly.pdbx_seq_one_letter_code
_entity_poly.pdbx_strand_id
1 'polypeptide(L)'
;VMDRAVDVEGGEVPETENKVMLMPGFPCPLCRFPTYSWVEDMGNKLEPYVLDFIRENHPGWDIEFGACDRCVEVYKLRADGVM
;
A
#
# COMPACT_ATOMS: atom_id res chain seq x y z
N VAL A 1 -34.56 -7.82 12.70
CA VAL A 1 -33.30 -8.20 13.38
C VAL A 1 -32.82 -6.94 14.07
N MET A 2 -32.79 -6.93 15.41
CA MET A 2 -32.61 -5.74 16.23
C MET A 2 -31.20 -5.17 16.06
N ASP A 3 -31.15 -3.90 15.66
CA ASP A 3 -30.00 -3.01 15.72
C ASP A 3 -29.55 -2.89 17.19
N ARG A 4 -28.46 -3.55 17.55
CA ARG A 4 -27.85 -3.41 18.88
C ARG A 4 -26.82 -2.30 18.81
N ALA A 5 -27.26 -1.07 19.07
CA ALA A 5 -26.39 0.01 19.46
C ALA A 5 -25.71 -0.37 20.78
N VAL A 6 -24.38 -0.41 20.80
CA VAL A 6 -23.59 -0.52 22.02
C VAL A 6 -23.26 0.91 22.43
N ASP A 7 -23.91 1.39 23.50
CA ASP A 7 -23.49 2.61 24.21
C ASP A 7 -22.11 2.35 24.83
N VAL A 8 -21.08 3.01 24.31
CA VAL A 8 -19.74 2.98 24.89
C VAL A 8 -19.56 4.27 25.69
N GLU A 9 -19.72 4.17 27.01
CA GLU A 9 -19.41 5.26 27.94
C GLU A 9 -17.92 5.61 27.88
N GLY A 10 -17.59 6.83 27.46
CA GLY A 10 -16.44 7.57 27.96
C GLY A 10 -15.03 6.98 27.78
N GLY A 11 -14.78 6.24 26.70
CA GLY A 11 -13.41 5.86 26.30
C GLY A 11 -12.92 6.74 25.18
N GLU A 12 -11.78 7.42 25.35
CA GLU A 12 -11.01 7.97 24.23
C GLU A 12 -10.92 6.89 23.15
N VAL A 13 -11.44 7.19 21.95
CA VAL A 13 -11.26 6.30 20.80
C VAL A 13 -9.75 6.27 20.59
N PRO A 14 -9.06 5.14 20.80
CA PRO A 14 -7.64 5.10 20.53
C PRO A 14 -7.47 5.51 19.07
N GLU A 15 -6.60 6.48 18.81
CA GLU A 15 -6.18 6.82 17.46
C GLU A 15 -5.53 5.57 16.87
N THR A 16 -6.34 4.69 16.29
CA THR A 16 -5.84 3.54 15.56
C THR A 16 -5.23 4.13 14.30
N GLU A 17 -3.91 4.33 14.30
CA GLU A 17 -3.16 4.52 13.08
C GLU A 17 -3.58 3.40 12.15
N ASN A 18 -4.38 3.72 11.14
CA ASN A 18 -4.96 2.77 10.20
C ASN A 18 -3.88 2.35 9.20
N LYS A 19 -2.75 1.87 9.74
CA LYS A 19 -1.59 1.47 9.00
C LYS A 19 -1.93 0.17 8.29
N VAL A 20 -1.85 0.19 6.97
CA VAL A 20 -2.17 -0.97 6.14
C VAL A 20 -1.22 -2.10 6.53
N MET A 21 -1.77 -3.16 7.13
CA MET A 21 -0.98 -4.35 7.46
C MET A 21 -0.67 -5.12 6.19
N LEU A 22 0.60 -5.13 5.77
CA LEU A 22 1.12 -5.86 4.61
C LEU A 22 1.33 -7.34 4.96
N MET A 23 0.24 -8.09 5.15
CA MET A 23 0.32 -9.51 5.49
C MET A 23 0.72 -10.36 4.27
N PRO A 24 1.51 -11.43 4.43
CA PRO A 24 1.79 -12.36 3.35
C PRO A 24 0.50 -12.99 2.81
N GLY A 25 0.38 -13.07 1.49
CA GLY A 25 -0.79 -13.57 0.77
C GLY A 25 -1.85 -12.50 0.45
N PHE A 26 -1.74 -11.27 0.98
CA PHE A 26 -2.65 -10.19 0.58
C PHE A 26 -2.39 -9.75 -0.86
N PRO A 27 -3.44 -9.29 -1.59
CA PRO A 27 -3.29 -8.81 -2.95
C PRO A 27 -2.50 -7.49 -2.97
N CYS A 28 -1.46 -7.43 -3.78
CA CYS A 28 -0.71 -6.19 -4.01
C CYS A 28 -1.65 -5.08 -4.53
N PRO A 29 -1.61 -3.84 -4.01
CA PRO A 29 -2.53 -2.78 -4.44
C PRO A 29 -2.35 -2.40 -5.92
N LEU A 30 -1.13 -2.57 -6.46
CA LEU A 30 -0.77 -2.23 -7.84
C LEU A 30 -1.25 -3.28 -8.85
N CYS A 31 -0.92 -4.56 -8.65
CA CYS A 31 -1.22 -5.63 -9.60
C CYS A 31 -2.36 -6.57 -9.20
N ARG A 32 -2.89 -6.45 -7.98
CA ARG A 32 -3.95 -7.27 -7.38
C ARG A 32 -3.66 -8.78 -7.27
N PHE A 33 -2.43 -9.21 -7.55
CA PHE A 33 -2.01 -10.59 -7.30
C PHE A 33 -1.61 -10.77 -5.83
N PRO A 34 -1.93 -11.94 -5.22
CA PRO A 34 -1.39 -12.31 -3.91
C PRO A 34 0.14 -12.23 -3.90
N THR A 35 0.70 -11.60 -2.88
CA THR A 35 2.15 -11.50 -2.71
C THR A 35 2.57 -11.93 -1.32
N TYR A 36 3.71 -12.63 -1.25
CA TYR A 36 4.42 -12.96 0.00
C TYR A 36 5.70 -12.14 0.14
N SER A 37 5.99 -11.27 -0.84
CA SER A 37 7.22 -10.51 -0.99
C SER A 37 6.87 -9.04 -1.13
N TRP A 38 6.83 -8.35 0.01
CA TRP A 38 6.59 -6.91 0.08
C TRP A 38 7.91 -6.15 0.08
N VAL A 39 7.97 -5.04 -0.67
CA VAL A 39 9.15 -4.17 -0.64
C VAL A 39 9.06 -3.28 0.59
N GLU A 40 10.00 -3.47 1.51
CA GLU A 40 10.15 -2.60 2.68
C GLU A 40 10.99 -1.37 2.34
N ASP A 41 10.80 -0.29 3.09
CA ASP A 41 11.61 0.93 3.01
C ASP A 41 11.66 1.56 1.60
N MET A 42 10.49 1.60 0.94
CA MET A 42 10.38 2.08 -0.44
C MET A 42 10.85 3.53 -0.62
N GLY A 43 10.67 4.39 0.40
CA GLY A 43 11.09 5.80 0.34
C GLY A 43 12.60 5.99 0.19
N ASN A 44 13.41 5.03 0.64
CA ASN A 44 14.86 5.06 0.47
C ASN A 44 15.35 4.16 -0.69
N LYS A 45 14.61 3.10 -1.04
CA LYS A 45 15.01 2.14 -2.08
C LYS A 45 14.57 2.50 -3.49
N LEU A 46 13.59 3.39 -3.64
CA LEU A 46 13.10 3.83 -4.93
C LEU A 46 13.42 5.30 -5.14
N GLU A 47 13.82 5.63 -6.36
CA GLU A 47 14.01 7.02 -6.79
C GLU A 47 12.66 7.76 -6.79
N PRO A 48 12.64 9.07 -6.45
CA PRO A 48 11.39 9.84 -6.35
C PRO A 48 10.54 9.80 -7.62
N TYR A 49 11.16 9.86 -8.81
CA TYR A 49 10.43 9.83 -10.08
C TYR A 49 9.73 8.49 -10.33
N VAL A 50 10.24 7.37 -9.79
CA VAL A 50 9.57 6.06 -9.88
C VAL A 50 8.31 6.08 -9.01
N LEU A 51 8.40 6.64 -7.80
CA LEU A 51 7.26 6.76 -6.89
C LEU A 51 6.17 7.64 -7.51
N ASP A 52 6.54 8.77 -8.12
CA ASP A 52 5.61 9.66 -8.81
C ASP A 52 4.95 8.96 -10.00
N PHE A 53 5.72 8.23 -10.80
CA PHE A 53 5.18 7.44 -11.90
C PHE A 53 4.19 6.36 -11.42
N ILE A 54 4.43 5.70 -10.28
CA ILE A 54 3.46 4.76 -9.70
C ILE A 54 2.16 5.50 -9.32
N ARG A 55 2.26 6.67 -8.68
CA ARG A 55 1.08 7.47 -8.29
C ARG A 55 0.27 7.97 -9.47
N GLU A 56 0.92 8.32 -10.57
CA GLU A 56 0.25 8.68 -11.83
C GLU A 56 -0.57 7.52 -12.39
N ASN A 57 -0.06 6.28 -12.29
CA ASN A 57 -0.76 5.08 -12.75
C ASN A 57 -1.80 4.57 -11.73
N HIS A 58 -1.64 4.89 -10.46
CA HIS A 58 -2.50 4.46 -9.36
C HIS A 58 -2.85 5.64 -8.42
N PRO A 59 -3.84 6.47 -8.79
CA PRO A 59 -4.25 7.61 -7.95
C PRO A 59 -4.71 7.16 -6.55
N GLY A 60 -4.18 7.80 -5.52
CA GLY A 60 -4.47 7.48 -4.11
C GLY A 60 -3.60 6.36 -3.52
N TRP A 61 -2.69 5.78 -4.30
CA TRP A 61 -1.62 4.95 -3.75
C TRP A 61 -0.54 5.82 -3.11
N ASP A 62 0.07 5.30 -2.05
CA ASP A 62 1.24 5.85 -1.39
C ASP A 62 2.10 4.71 -0.81
N ILE A 63 3.32 5.02 -0.39
CA ILE A 63 4.32 4.06 0.09
C ILE A 63 3.81 3.21 1.26
N GLU A 64 2.90 3.74 2.07
CA GLU A 64 2.30 3.03 3.22
C GLU A 64 1.40 1.87 2.80
N PHE A 65 0.81 1.92 1.61
CA PHE A 65 0.02 0.81 1.04
C PHE A 65 0.91 -0.30 0.47
N GLY A 66 2.21 -0.04 0.32
CA GLY A 66 3.20 -1.00 -0.14
C GLY A 66 3.08 -1.39 -1.61
N ALA A 67 4.05 -2.18 -2.06
CA ALA A 67 4.08 -2.80 -3.37
C ALA A 67 4.83 -4.12 -3.30
N CYS A 68 4.48 -5.09 -4.16
CA CYS A 68 5.29 -6.29 -4.30
C CYS A 68 6.56 -6.01 -5.11
N ASP A 69 7.58 -6.85 -4.88
CA ASP A 69 8.85 -6.85 -5.60
C ASP A 69 8.68 -6.75 -7.12
N ARG A 70 7.79 -7.56 -7.70
CA ARG A 70 7.54 -7.59 -9.15
C ARG A 70 6.97 -6.28 -9.67
N CYS A 71 6.11 -5.61 -8.91
CA CYS A 71 5.58 -4.32 -9.36
C CYS A 71 6.64 -3.24 -9.29
N VAL A 72 7.44 -3.22 -8.22
CA VAL A 72 8.55 -2.27 -8.08
C VAL A 72 9.52 -2.40 -9.25
N GLU A 73 9.93 -3.60 -9.62
CA GLU A 73 10.86 -3.80 -10.74
C GLU A 73 10.25 -3.39 -12.09
N VAL A 74 8.98 -3.72 -12.34
CA VAL A 74 8.28 -3.30 -13.56
C VAL A 74 8.17 -1.78 -13.64
N TYR A 75 7.86 -1.12 -12.52
CA TYR A 75 7.69 0.33 -12.49
C TYR A 75 9.01 1.08 -12.63
N LYS A 76 10.12 0.57 -12.09
CA LYS A 76 11.46 1.09 -12.39
C LYS A 76 11.72 1.09 -13.90
N LEU A 77 11.56 -0.08 -14.54
CA LEU A 77 11.80 -0.23 -15.98
C LEU A 77 10.91 0.68 -16.84
N ARG A 78 9.63 0.85 -16.47
CA ARG A 78 8.69 1.74 -17.17
C ARG A 78 9.05 3.21 -16.98
N ALA A 79 9.39 3.61 -15.76
CA ALA A 79 9.78 4.99 -15.46
C ALA A 79 11.09 5.37 -16.15
N ASP A 80 12.02 4.41 -16.32
CA ASP A 80 13.25 4.58 -17.07
C ASP A 80 13.05 4.61 -18.60
N GLY A 81 11.84 4.36 -19.10
CA GLY A 81 11.53 4.30 -20.54
C GLY A 81 12.10 3.07 -21.25
N VAL A 82 12.41 2.00 -20.50
CA VAL A 82 12.98 0.75 -21.01
C VAL A 82 11.88 -0.23 -21.49
N MET A 83 10.60 0.08 -21.26
CA MET A 83 9.43 -0.67 -21.74
C MET A 83 8.38 0.22 -22.41
#